data_AF-A0A1H8AEA5-F1
#
_entry.id   AF-A0A1H8AEA5-F1
#
_cell.length_a   1.000
_cell.length_b   1.000
_cell.length_c   1.000
_cell.angle_alpha   90.00
_cell.angle_beta   90.00
_cell.angle_gamma   90.00
#
_symmetry.space_group_name_H-M   'P 1'
#
loop_
_entity.id
_entity.type
_entity.pdbx_description
1 polymer ?
#
loop_
_entity_poly.entity_id
_entity_poly.type
_entity_poly.pdbx_seq_one_letter_code
_entity_poly.pdbx_strand_id
1 'polypeptide(L)' 'TQELIRTLAAHSLNNLRVLNQMAAELLDTAAERNLTRLDESLFLELFTPTASKPHRSKSQQPAKSL' A
#
# COMPACT_ATOMS: atom_id res chain seq x y z
N THR A 1 -16.45 -1.40 5.19
CA THR A 1 -17.35 -0.40 5.80
C THR A 1 -17.84 0.58 4.73
N GLN A 2 -18.84 1.44 5.00
CA GLN A 2 -19.25 2.47 4.04
C GLN A 2 -18.11 3.44 3.70
N GLU A 3 -17.34 3.87 4.70
CA GLU A 3 -16.18 4.75 4.47
C GLU A 3 -15.11 4.07 3.59
N LEU A 4 -14.77 2.80 3.86
CA LEU A 4 -13.83 2.07 3.01
C LEU A 4 -14.31 1.98 1.55
N ILE A 5 -15.60 1.75 1.31
CA ILE A 5 -16.17 1.70 -0.04
C ILE A 5 -15.99 3.04 -0.76
N ARG A 6 -16.30 4.15 -0.08
CA ARG A 6 -16.12 5.51 -0.62
C ARG A 6 -14.65 5.80 -0.92
N THR A 7 -13.77 5.43 -0.02
CA THR A 7 -12.32 5.63 -0.16
C THR A 7 -11.77 4.84 -1.34
N LEU A 8 -12.11 3.55 -1.48
CA LEU A 8 -11.71 2.76 -2.64
C LEU A 8 -12.26 3.32 -3.96
N ALA A 9 -13.54 3.75 -3.98
CA ALA A 9 -14.14 4.35 -5.17
C ALA A 9 -13.41 5.64 -5.58
N ALA A 10 -13.14 6.54 -4.62
CA ALA A 10 -12.45 7.81 -4.86
C ALA A 10 -11.03 7.60 -5.38
N HIS A 11 -10.28 6.64 -4.82
CA HIS A 11 -8.88 6.38 -5.21
C HIS A 11 -8.76 5.56 -6.49
N SER A 12 -9.79 4.81 -6.87
CA SER A 12 -9.79 4.02 -8.11
C SER A 12 -9.98 4.87 -9.37
N LEU A 13 -10.55 6.08 -9.28
CA LEU A 13 -10.79 6.97 -10.43
C LEU A 13 -11.44 6.26 -11.64
N ASN A 14 -12.46 5.45 -11.38
CA ASN A 14 -13.19 4.63 -12.37
C ASN A 14 -12.33 3.53 -13.05
N ASN A 15 -11.15 3.25 -12.52
CA ASN A 15 -10.27 2.17 -12.96
C ASN A 15 -10.49 0.91 -12.11
N LEU A 16 -11.26 -0.02 -12.66
CA LEU A 16 -11.60 -1.29 -11.99
C LEU A 16 -10.38 -2.18 -11.71
N ARG A 17 -9.30 -2.05 -12.51
CA ARG A 17 -8.06 -2.79 -12.25
C ARG A 17 -7.39 -2.29 -10.98
N VAL A 18 -7.33 -0.96 -10.79
CA VAL A 18 -6.76 -0.35 -9.57
C VAL A 18 -7.63 -0.68 -8.36
N LEU A 19 -8.96 -0.62 -8.50
CA LEU A 19 -9.89 -1.03 -7.45
C LEU A 19 -9.65 -2.48 -6.99
N ASN A 20 -9.57 -3.41 -7.93
CA ASN A 20 -9.34 -4.83 -7.62
C ASN A 20 -7.96 -5.08 -7.01
N GLN A 21 -6.94 -4.33 -7.43
CA GLN A 21 -5.61 -4.42 -6.83
C GLN A 21 -5.62 -3.99 -5.36
N MET A 22 -6.21 -2.83 -5.05
CA MET A 22 -6.32 -2.37 -3.66
C MET A 22 -7.15 -3.34 -2.80
N ALA A 23 -8.23 -3.91 -3.37
CA ALA A 23 -9.04 -4.90 -2.67
C ALA A 23 -8.27 -6.20 -2.39
N ALA A 24 -7.45 -6.66 -3.33
CA ALA A 24 -6.61 -7.84 -3.15
C ALA A 24 -5.59 -7.63 -2.02
N GLU A 25 -4.89 -6.50 -2.01
CA GLU A 25 -3.91 -6.18 -0.95
C GLU A 25 -4.54 -6.07 0.44
N LEU A 26 -5.74 -5.49 0.53
CA LEU A 26 -6.51 -5.43 1.77
C LEU A 26 -6.90 -6.82 2.27
N LEU A 27 -7.36 -7.69 1.36
CA LEU A 27 -7.77 -9.05 1.68
C LEU A 27 -6.59 -9.92 2.13
N ASP A 28 -5.46 -9.87 1.41
CA ASP A 28 -4.24 -10.59 1.78
C ASP A 28 -3.76 -10.16 3.17
N THR A 29 -3.65 -8.85 3.38
CA THR A 29 -3.20 -8.32 4.68
C THR A 29 -4.14 -8.71 5.81
N ALA A 30 -5.46 -8.67 5.59
CA ALA A 30 -6.44 -9.08 6.59
C ALA A 30 -6.40 -10.58 6.88
N ALA A 31 -6.17 -11.42 5.86
CA ALA A 31 -6.01 -12.85 6.04
C ALA A 31 -4.74 -13.18 6.85
N GLU A 32 -3.60 -12.56 6.49
CA GLU A 32 -2.33 -12.74 7.22
C GLU A 32 -2.44 -12.34 8.69
N ARG A 33 -3.13 -11.24 8.96
CA ARG A 33 -3.31 -10.70 10.33
C ARG A 33 -4.54 -11.26 11.04
N ASN A 34 -5.28 -12.16 10.41
CA ASN A 34 -6.50 -12.78 10.91
C ASN A 34 -7.57 -11.76 11.36
N LEU A 35 -7.71 -10.68 10.59
CA LEU A 35 -8.68 -9.61 10.84
C LEU A 35 -10.06 -10.03 10.35
N THR A 36 -11.08 -9.81 11.18
CA THR A 36 -12.48 -10.13 10.85
C THR A 36 -13.18 -9.03 10.06
N ARG A 37 -12.51 -7.89 9.84
CA ARG A 37 -13.10 -6.69 9.23
C ARG A 37 -12.08 -5.93 8.39
N LEU A 38 -12.53 -5.53 7.20
CA LEU A 38 -11.87 -4.52 6.38
C LEU A 38 -12.52 -3.15 6.62
N ASP A 39 -11.70 -2.17 7.02
CA ASP A 39 -12.12 -0.80 7.21
C ASP A 39 -11.07 0.20 6.68
N GLU A 40 -11.43 1.48 6.77
CA GLU A 40 -10.62 2.58 6.25
C GLU A 40 -9.29 2.73 6.98
N SER A 41 -9.22 2.35 8.25
CA SER A 41 -7.96 2.40 9.00
C SER A 41 -6.92 1.46 8.40
N LEU A 42 -7.32 0.25 8.00
CA LEU A 42 -6.42 -0.68 7.31
C LEU A 42 -5.98 -0.13 5.95
N PHE A 43 -6.89 0.52 5.19
CA PHE A 43 -6.53 1.19 3.95
C PHE A 43 -5.47 2.28 4.18
N LEU A 44 -5.70 3.16 5.15
CA LEU A 44 -4.75 4.24 5.45
C LEU A 44 -3.40 3.67 5.90
N GLU A 45 -3.38 2.59 6.66
CA GLU A 45 -2.12 1.94 7.06
C GLU A 45 -1.32 1.44 5.85
N LEU A 46 -1.98 0.80 4.88
CA LEU A 46 -1.33 0.20 3.72
C LEU A 46 -0.94 1.21 2.64
N PHE A 47 -1.80 2.21 2.40
CA PHE A 47 -1.69 3.08 1.23
C PHE A 47 -1.27 4.52 1.56
N THR A 48 -1.20 4.90 2.84
CA THR A 48 -0.59 6.18 3.21
C THR A 48 0.92 6.06 3.05
N PRO A 49 1.57 6.93 2.25
CA PRO A 49 3.02 6.96 2.20
C PRO A 49 3.55 7.26 3.60
N THR A 50 4.14 6.27 4.27
CA THR A 50 4.96 6.57 5.44
C THR A 50 6.08 7.47 4.95
N ALA A 51 6.31 8.63 5.59
CA ALA A 51 7.45 9.47 5.26
C ALA A 51 8.72 8.63 5.45
N SER A 52 9.21 8.04 4.36
CA SER A 52 10.40 7.20 4.39
C SER A 52 11.54 8.06 4.88
N LYS A 53 12.13 7.66 6.01
CA LYS A 53 13.47 8.10 6.41
C LYS A 53 14.36 8.06 5.17
N PRO A 54 15.19 9.09 4.91
CA PRO A 54 15.92 9.22 3.67
C PRO A 54 16.74 7.96 3.42
N HIS A 55 16.36 7.22 2.39
CA HIS A 55 17.08 6.03 1.96
C HIS A 55 18.39 6.54 1.35
N ARG A 56 19.46 6.55 2.15
CA ARG A 56 20.81 6.89 1.70
C ARG A 56 21.14 5.95 0.54
N SER A 57 21.09 6.49 -0.68
CA SER A 57 21.57 5.85 -1.89
C SER A 57 23.01 5.44 -1.65
N LYS A 58 23.25 4.14 -1.47
CA LYS A 58 24.58 3.56 -1.57
C LYS A 58 25.00 3.67 -3.02
N SER A 59 25.66 4.77 -3.36
CA SER A 59 26.50 4.89 -4.55
C SER A 59 27.53 3.76 -4.52
N GLN A 60 27.28 2.76 -5.33
CA GLN A 60 28.12 1.60 -5.53
C GLN A 60 29.19 1.98 -6.55
N GLN A 61 30.41 2.27 -6.09
CA GLN A 61 31.62 2.25 -6.92
C GLN A 61 32.81 1.77 -6.07
N PRO A 62 33.26 0.52 -6.20
CA PRO A 62 34.65 0.18 -5.92
C PRO A 62 35.48 0.53 -7.17
N ALA A 63 36.37 1.52 -7.02
CA ALA A 63 37.41 1.81 -7.99
C ALA A 63 38.37 0.62 -8.08
N LYS A 64 38.67 0.23 -9.32
CA LYS A 64 39.59 -0.84 -9.69
C LYS A 64 40.99 -0.54 -9.13
N SER A 65 41.57 -1.50 -8.43
CA SER A 65 42.97 -1.50 -8.02
C SER A 65 43.87 -1.64 -9.25
N LEU A 66 44.90 -0.80 -9.34
CA LEU A 66 46.05 -0.89 -10.25
C LEU A 66 47.28 -1.26 -9.43
#